data_AF-A0A1I6R596-F1
#
_entry.id   AF-A0A1I6R596-F1
#
_cell.length_a   1.000
_cell.length_b   1.000
_cell.length_c   1.000
_cell.angle_alpha   90.00
_cell.angle_beta   90.00
_cell.angle_gamma   90.00
#
_symmetry.space_group_name_H-M   'P 1'
#
loop_
_entity.id
_entity.type
_entity.pdbx_description
1 polymer ?
#
loop_
_entity_poly.entity_id
_entity_poly.type
_entity_poly.pdbx_seq_one_letter_code
_entity_poly.pdbx_strand_id
1 'polypeptide(L)'
;MGYFLMRLMLSRFIAIIILVIPGLGAMKGFLMMKDSLFHYYAEHGNEQVARPAFEWLSFSLGLVLFGCCMTFLGGWILFRDRKRNYVGPRFKRKQNTDATS
;
A
#
# COMPACT_ATOMS: atom_id res chain seq x y z
N MET A 1 -27.73 16.98 14.82
CA MET A 1 -26.36 17.31 14.37
C MET A 1 -25.30 16.27 14.78
N GLY A 2 -25.37 15.67 15.99
CA GLY A 2 -24.36 14.68 16.46
C GLY A 2 -24.27 13.36 15.68
N TYR A 3 -25.38 12.82 15.18
CA TYR A 3 -25.39 11.56 14.42
C TYR A 3 -24.56 11.60 13.12
N PHE A 4 -24.43 12.77 12.49
CA PHE A 4 -23.63 12.93 11.27
C PHE A 4 -22.12 12.90 11.57
N LEU A 5 -21.69 13.51 12.69
CA LEU A 5 -20.30 13.48 13.15
C LEU A 5 -19.86 12.03 13.45
N MET A 6 -20.69 11.26 14.16
CA MET A 6 -20.35 9.87 14.49
C MET A 6 -20.18 8.99 13.25
N ARG A 7 -21.05 9.13 12.23
CA ARG A 7 -20.93 8.36 10.98
C ARG A 7 -19.68 8.72 10.18
N LEU A 8 -19.28 10.00 10.19
CA LEU A 8 -18.03 10.45 9.60
C LEU A 8 -16.80 9.89 10.33
N MET A 9 -16.80 9.93 11.67
CA MET A 9 -15.73 9.36 12.49
C MET A 9 -15.59 7.86 12.26
N LEU A 10 -16.72 7.13 12.27
CA LEU A 10 -16.75 5.68 12.04
C LEU A 10 -16.20 5.33 10.64
N SER A 11 -16.59 6.07 9.59
CA SER A 11 -16.06 5.88 8.24
C SER A 11 -14.54 6.07 8.15
N ARG A 12 -13.98 7.05 8.87
CA ARG A 12 -12.52 7.28 8.92
C ARG A 12 -11.80 6.17 9.67
N PHE A 13 -12.39 5.69 10.77
CA PHE A 13 -11.83 4.60 11.57
C PHE A 13 -11.74 3.29 10.77
N ILE A 14 -12.83 2.92 10.08
CA ILE A 14 -12.85 1.75 9.18
C ILE A 14 -11.79 1.87 8.08
N ALA A 15 -11.64 3.06 7.49
CA ALA A 15 -10.64 3.27 6.44
C ALA A 15 -9.21 3.08 6.94
N ILE A 16 -8.92 3.47 8.18
CA ILE A 16 -7.60 3.27 8.81
C ILE A 16 -7.36 1.78 9.07
N ILE A 17 -8.33 1.06 9.63
CA ILE A 17 -8.20 -0.39 9.88
C ILE A 17 -7.93 -1.16 8.58
N ILE A 18 -8.64 -0.82 7.50
CA ILE A 18 -8.42 -1.40 6.16
C ILE A 18 -7.02 -1.10 5.62
N LEU A 19 -6.41 0.05 5.97
CA LEU A 19 -5.05 0.41 5.58
C LEU A 19 -3.97 -0.26 6.44
N VAL A 20 -4.25 -0.50 7.71
CA VAL A 20 -3.29 -1.06 8.68
C VAL A 20 -2.94 -2.50 8.34
N ILE A 21 -3.93 -3.33 8.00
CA ILE A 21 -3.72 -4.75 7.66
C ILE A 21 -2.68 -4.96 6.54
N PRO A 22 -2.85 -4.34 5.35
CA PRO A 22 -1.85 -4.44 4.28
C PRO A 22 -0.53 -3.73 4.65
N GLY A 23 -0.56 -2.69 5.49
CA GLY A 23 0.66 -2.06 6.02
C GLY A 23 1.51 -3.01 6.86
N LEU A 24 0.90 -3.79 7.75
CA LEU A 24 1.58 -4.82 8.53
C LEU A 24 2.12 -5.95 7.64
N GLY A 25 1.37 -6.33 6.60
CA GLY A 25 1.81 -7.30 5.59
C GLY A 25 3.05 -6.82 4.84
N ALA A 26 3.08 -5.55 4.43
CA ALA A 26 4.26 -4.94 3.81
C ALA A 26 5.46 -4.92 4.76
N MET A 27 5.28 -4.55 6.02
CA MET A 27 6.34 -4.60 7.02
C MET A 27 6.89 -6.03 7.16
N LYS A 28 6.03 -7.05 7.25
CA LYS A 28 6.46 -8.45 7.32
C LYS A 28 7.24 -8.90 6.07
N GLY A 29 6.79 -8.53 4.87
CA GLY A 29 7.52 -8.79 3.62
C GLY A 29 8.90 -8.15 3.61
N PHE A 30 9.02 -6.90 4.07
CA PHE A 30 10.30 -6.20 4.20
C PHE A 30 11.22 -6.86 5.25
N LEU A 31 10.67 -7.33 6.38
CA LEU A 31 11.42 -8.10 7.38
C LEU A 31 11.99 -9.39 6.77
N MET A 32 11.22 -10.12 5.97
CA MET A 32 11.74 -11.32 5.30
C MET A 32 12.89 -10.98 4.33
N MET A 33 12.78 -9.88 3.58
CA MET A 33 13.85 -9.44 2.68
C MET A 33 15.13 -9.07 3.45
N LYS A 34 15.02 -8.30 4.55
CA LYS A 34 16.20 -7.96 5.36
C LYS A 34 16.82 -9.21 5.96
N ASP A 35 16.00 -10.13 6.46
CA ASP A 35 16.50 -11.34 7.13
C ASP A 35 17.28 -12.21 6.15
N SER A 36 16.78 -12.42 4.92
CA SER A 36 17.52 -13.11 3.87
C SER A 36 18.85 -12.43 3.50
N LEU A 37 18.88 -11.09 3.48
CA LEU A 37 20.12 -10.34 3.24
C LEU A 37 21.10 -10.49 4.41
N PHE A 38 20.64 -10.33 5.66
CA PHE A 38 21.48 -10.48 6.85
C PHE A 38 22.03 -11.89 6.99
N HIS A 39 21.23 -12.93 6.73
CA HIS A 39 21.71 -14.32 6.71
C HIS A 39 22.84 -14.50 5.69
N TYR A 40 22.66 -13.99 4.47
CA TYR A 40 23.69 -14.07 3.43
C TYR A 40 25.00 -13.34 3.80
N TYR A 41 24.91 -12.15 4.39
CA TYR A 41 26.08 -11.38 4.82
C TYR A 41 26.74 -11.97 6.08
N ALA A 42 25.95 -12.51 7.02
CA ALA A 42 26.46 -13.11 8.25
C ALA A 42 27.16 -14.46 7.98
N GLU A 43 26.63 -15.28 7.06
CA GLU A 43 27.27 -16.54 6.66
C GLU A 43 28.56 -16.31 5.86
N HIS A 44 28.68 -15.18 5.14
CA HIS A 44 29.93 -14.80 4.46
C HIS A 44 31.12 -14.58 5.41
N GLY A 45 30.87 -14.33 6.70
CA GLY A 45 31.91 -14.10 7.71
C GLY A 45 32.32 -15.35 8.49
N ASN A 46 31.69 -16.51 8.27
CA ASN A 46 31.90 -17.70 9.10
C ASN A 46 32.46 -18.87 8.27
N GLU A 47 33.71 -19.24 8.53
CA GLU A 47 34.49 -20.26 7.80
C GLU A 47 33.95 -21.70 7.96
N GLN A 48 32.88 -21.89 8.72
CA GLN A 48 32.30 -23.20 9.05
C GLN A 48 31.14 -23.64 8.13
N VAL A 49 30.57 -22.76 7.31
CA VAL A 49 29.39 -23.08 6.48
C VAL A 49 29.78 -23.19 5.00
N ALA A 50 30.00 -24.43 4.55
CA ALA A 50 30.56 -24.76 3.25
C ALA A 50 29.72 -24.32 2.01
N ARG A 51 28.49 -23.82 2.20
CA ARG A 51 27.61 -23.32 1.12
C ARG A 51 26.60 -22.29 1.66
N PRO A 52 26.88 -20.98 1.63
CA PRO A 52 25.84 -19.99 1.87
C PRO A 52 24.85 -20.02 0.71
N ALA A 53 23.73 -20.72 0.88
CA ALA A 53 22.66 -20.69 -0.09
C ALA A 53 21.90 -19.38 0.12
N PHE A 54 22.01 -18.45 -0.83
CA PHE A 54 21.15 -17.27 -0.80
C PHE A 54 19.70 -17.75 -0.81
N GLU A 55 18.93 -17.35 0.21
CA GLU A 55 17.53 -17.67 0.41
C GLU A 55 16.64 -16.98 -0.64
N TRP A 56 16.88 -17.26 -1.93
CA TRP A 56 16.17 -16.69 -3.07
C TRP A 56 14.66 -16.88 -2.95
N LEU A 57 14.23 -18.01 -2.39
CA LEU A 57 12.82 -18.30 -2.15
C LEU A 57 12.24 -17.34 -1.10
N SER A 58 12.90 -17.19 0.06
CA SER A 58 12.44 -16.30 1.13
C SER A 58 12.52 -14.82 0.72
N PHE A 59 13.55 -14.43 -0.03
CA PHE A 59 13.71 -13.07 -0.56
C PHE A 59 12.65 -12.73 -1.62
N SER A 60 12.45 -13.60 -2.61
CA SER A 60 11.44 -13.40 -3.66
C SER A 60 10.02 -13.45 -3.08
N LEU A 61 9.76 -14.33 -2.12
CA LEU A 61 8.48 -14.37 -1.40
C LEU A 61 8.25 -13.07 -0.62
N GLY A 62 9.26 -12.56 0.09
CA GLY A 62 9.22 -11.26 0.76
C GLY A 62 8.95 -10.10 -0.21
N LEU A 63 9.61 -10.10 -1.37
CA LEU A 63 9.46 -9.09 -2.43
C LEU A 63 8.04 -9.11 -3.04
N VAL A 64 7.51 -10.30 -3.35
CA VAL A 64 6.16 -10.47 -3.87
C VAL A 64 5.13 -10.06 -2.81
N LEU A 65 5.30 -10.47 -1.56
CA LEU A 65 4.40 -10.11 -0.47
C LEU A 65 4.38 -8.60 -0.23
N PHE A 66 5.55 -7.97 -0.17
CA PHE A 66 5.69 -6.52 -0.06
C PHE A 66 5.06 -5.80 -1.25
N GLY A 67 5.37 -6.23 -2.47
CA GLY A 67 4.83 -5.66 -3.70
C GLY A 67 3.31 -5.80 -3.81
N CYS A 68 2.74 -6.96 -3.49
CA CYS A 68 1.31 -7.18 -3.44
C CYS A 68 0.63 -6.24 -2.44
N CYS A 69 1.15 -6.15 -1.21
CA CYS A 69 0.62 -5.25 -0.20
C CYS A 69 0.72 -3.78 -0.63
N MET A 70 1.83 -3.36 -1.23
CA MET A 70 2.05 -1.99 -1.70
C MET A 70 1.12 -1.63 -2.87
N THR A 71 0.95 -2.56 -3.82
CA THR A 71 0.05 -2.37 -4.98
C THR A 71 -1.40 -2.32 -4.53
N PHE A 72 -1.78 -3.14 -3.54
CA PHE A 72 -3.11 -3.08 -2.93
C PHE A 72 -3.34 -1.74 -2.23
N LEU A 73 -2.37 -1.26 -1.45
CA LEU A 73 -2.44 0.02 -0.76
C LEU A 73 -2.57 1.19 -1.75
N GLY A 74 -1.76 1.18 -2.81
CA GLY A 74 -1.80 2.16 -3.91
C GLY A 74 -3.08 2.11 -4.74
N GLY A 75 -3.59 0.92 -5.05
CA GLY A 75 -4.87 0.77 -5.74
C GLY A 75 -6.04 1.28 -4.90
N TRP A 76 -6.04 0.94 -3.60
CA TRP A 76 -7.06 1.39 -2.66
C TRP A 76 -7.04 2.91 -2.45
N ILE A 77 -5.86 3.52 -2.30
CA ILE A 77 -5.76 4.97 -2.11
C ILE A 77 -6.30 5.72 -3.34
N LEU A 78 -5.96 5.28 -4.55
CA LEU A 78 -6.45 5.89 -5.80
C LEU A 78 -7.96 5.70 -5.99
N PHE A 79 -8.49 4.51 -5.71
CA PHE A 79 -9.94 4.24 -5.77
C PHE A 79 -10.72 5.10 -4.76
N ARG A 80 -10.19 5.21 -3.53
CA ARG A 80 -10.79 6.01 -2.46
C ARG A 80 -10.74 7.51 -2.77
N ASP A 81 -9.66 7.98 -3.40
CA ASP A 81 -9.50 9.38 -3.80
C ASP A 81 -10.43 9.75 -4.95
N ARG A 82 -10.56 8.86 -5.96
CA ARG A 82 -11.50 9.04 -7.09
C ARG A 82 -12.95 9.23 -6.63
N LYS A 83 -13.39 8.51 -5.58
CA LYS A 83 -14.76 8.64 -5.02
C LYS A 83 -14.99 9.95 -4.23
N ARG A 84 -13.93 10.65 -3.80
CA ARG A 84 -14.01 11.89 -3.02
C ARG A 84 -14.01 13.15 -3.89
N ASN A 85 -13.89 13.03 -5.21
CA ASN A 85 -14.11 14.07 -6.20
C ASN A 85 -13.54 15.45 -5.81
N TYR A 86 -12.25 15.49 -5.46
CA TYR A 86 -11.46 16.72 -5.38
C TYR A 86 -10.93 17.12 -6.77
N VAL A 87 -11.63 16.73 -7.85
CA VAL A 87 -11.43 17.42 -9.13
C VAL A 87 -11.96 18.83 -8.90
N GLY A 88 -11.05 19.80 -8.91
CA GLY A 88 -11.43 21.20 -8.78
C GLY A 88 -12.57 21.55 -9.77
N PRO A 89 -13.34 22.61 -9.50
CA PRO A 89 -14.53 23.02 -10.28
C PRO A 89 -14.30 23.25 -11.79
N ARG A 90 -13.09 23.04 -12.30
CA ARG A 90 -12.71 23.11 -13.71
C ARG A 90 -13.35 22.05 -14.61
N PHE A 91 -13.98 21.00 -14.06
CA PHE A 91 -14.80 20.04 -14.82
C PHE A 91 -16.30 20.37 -14.83
N LYS A 92 -16.72 21.58 -14.46
CA LYS A 92 -18.02 22.09 -14.92
C LYS A 92 -17.89 22.39 -16.41
N ARG A 93 -18.43 21.50 -17.26
CA ARG A 93 -18.70 21.83 -18.66
C ARG A 93 -19.42 23.18 -18.68
N LYS A 94 -18.84 24.17 -19.35
CA LYS A 94 -19.61 25.35 -19.79
C LYS A 94 -20.77 24.80 -20.62
N GLN A 95 -22.00 24.97 -20.15
CA GLN A 95 -23.14 24.89 -21.04
C GLN A 95 -22.90 25.97 -22.09
N ASN A 96 -22.73 25.56 -23.34
CA ASN A 96 -22.73 26.45 -24.48
C ASN A 96 -24.13 27.08 -24.54
N THR A 97 -24.24 28.27 -23.96
CA THR A 97 -25.33 29.20 -24.17
C THR A 97 -25.11 29.87 -25.52
N ASP A 98 -25.16 29.12 -26.62
CA ASP A 98 -24.97 29.63 -27.99
C ASP A 98 -25.88 28.89 -28.99
N ALA A 99 -27.19 28.86 -28.73
CA ALA A 99 -28.18 28.41 -29.72
C ALA A 99 -29.49 29.20 -29.65
N THR A 100 -29.38 30.50 -29.38
CA THR A 100 -30.41 31.49 -29.74
C THR A 100 -29.76 32.49 -30.70
N SER A 101 -29.89 32.20 -31.99
CA SER A 101 -29.67 33.13 -33.12
C SER A 101 -30.61 32.71 -34.23
#